data_AF-G4VJ83-F1
#
_entry.id   AF-G4VJ83-F1
#
_cell.length_a   1.000
_cell.length_b   1.000
_cell.length_c   1.000
_cell.angle_alpha   90.00
_cell.angle_beta   90.00
_cell.angle_gamma   90.00
#
_symmetry.space_group_name_H-M   'P 1'
#
loop_
_entity.id
_entity.type
_entity.pdbx_description
1 polymer ?
#
loop_
_entity_poly.entity_id
_entity_poly.type
_entity_poly.pdbx_seq_one_letter_code
_entity_poly.pdbx_strand_id
1 'polypeptide(L)'
;MRPLIAGIIRVGSDLGFIAALIIANTILQNVSPYKRGYFIQDESIKKPFRPNTISSTVLYVVSSLLILITIVVGEVIVGVKSLRRTYHNIPVILYPIYDSLIVACFGYFATIGLTDVGKVSFGRLRPNFLDVCKPSNLQTTVMGFVGDFTCSSDKSNAPRKSFPSGHTSIAIYTAIFLCLYIQLRFSRFRIYPGVRTCFQVIYIALGLVVGYSRIIDNKHHWSDVLGGGLLGFFVALSTLYYLPYVADIENSLPTCRDDQVTAEFEAPESSIFSPQ
;
A
#
# COMPACT_ATOMS: atom_id res chain seq x y z
N MET A 1 8.30 16.05 -30.59
CA MET A 1 8.01 16.81 -29.34
C MET A 1 9.33 16.98 -28.60
N ARG A 2 9.73 18.19 -28.16
CA ARG A 2 11.03 18.37 -27.47
C ARG A 2 11.04 17.52 -26.19
N PRO A 3 12.10 16.74 -25.88
CA PRO A 3 12.13 15.83 -24.73
C PRO A 3 11.85 16.53 -23.39
N LEU A 4 12.22 17.81 -23.28
CA LEU A 4 11.89 18.66 -22.14
C LEU A 4 10.37 18.87 -21.96
N ILE A 5 9.64 19.10 -23.05
CA ILE A 5 8.19 19.33 -23.02
C ILE A 5 7.47 18.06 -22.58
N ALA A 6 7.89 16.90 -23.09
CA ALA A 6 7.34 15.61 -22.67
C ALA A 6 7.58 15.35 -21.17
N GLY A 7 8.76 15.69 -20.64
CA GLY A 7 9.06 15.60 -19.21
C GLY A 7 8.17 16.51 -18.34
N ILE A 8 7.98 17.77 -18.75
CA ILE A 8 7.10 18.71 -18.04
C ILE A 8 5.65 18.22 -18.03
N ILE A 9 5.15 17.73 -19.17
CA ILE A 9 3.80 17.18 -19.28
C ILE A 9 3.63 15.97 -18.36
N ARG A 10 4.61 15.06 -18.32
CA ARG A 10 4.58 13.88 -17.43
C ARG A 10 4.52 14.29 -15.96
N VAL A 11 5.44 15.14 -15.50
CA VAL A 11 5.45 15.59 -14.09
C VAL A 11 4.16 16.34 -13.74
N GLY A 12 3.68 17.21 -14.62
CA GLY A 12 2.42 17.93 -14.43
C GLY A 12 1.22 16.99 -14.32
N SER A 13 1.16 15.96 -15.19
CA SER A 13 0.14 14.93 -15.16
C SER A 13 0.16 14.13 -13.85
N ASP A 14 1.34 13.67 -13.43
CA ASP A 14 1.52 12.88 -12.20
C ASP A 14 1.06 13.67 -10.96
N LEU A 15 1.48 14.93 -10.83
CA LEU A 15 1.08 15.81 -9.73
C LEU A 15 -0.42 16.11 -9.78
N GLY A 16 -0.99 16.29 -10.98
CA GLY A 16 -2.43 16.49 -11.16
C GLY A 16 -3.25 15.31 -10.67
N PHE A 17 -2.85 14.08 -11.00
CA PHE A 17 -3.53 12.86 -10.51
C PHE A 17 -3.42 12.69 -8.99
N ILE A 18 -2.25 12.97 -8.40
CA ILE A 18 -2.09 12.92 -6.95
C ILE A 18 -2.98 13.97 -6.27
N ALA A 19 -3.01 15.21 -6.77
CA ALA A 19 -3.87 16.24 -6.24
C ALA A 19 -5.35 15.84 -6.31
N ALA A 20 -5.79 15.27 -7.44
CA ALA A 20 -7.14 14.74 -7.60
C ALA A 20 -7.47 13.64 -6.58
N LEU A 21 -6.55 12.70 -6.33
CA LEU A 21 -6.73 11.67 -5.31
C LEU A 21 -6.85 12.26 -3.89
N ILE A 22 -6.02 13.26 -3.55
CA ILE A 22 -6.08 13.93 -2.24
C ILE A 22 -7.44 14.61 -2.06
N ILE A 23 -7.92 15.31 -3.08
CA ILE A 23 -9.23 15.98 -3.07
C ILE A 23 -10.34 14.94 -2.91
N ALA A 24 -10.32 13.87 -3.72
CA ALA A 24 -11.31 12.79 -3.64
C ALA A 24 -11.36 12.14 -2.25
N ASN A 25 -10.18 11.85 -1.66
CA ASN A 25 -10.08 11.28 -0.32
C ASN A 25 -10.64 12.23 0.76
N THR A 26 -10.36 13.52 0.64
CA THR A 26 -10.90 14.54 1.56
C THR A 26 -12.43 14.59 1.50
N ILE A 27 -13.01 14.51 0.29
CA ILE A 27 -14.46 14.45 0.10
C ILE A 27 -15.02 13.18 0.75
N LEU A 28 -14.44 12.01 0.47
CA LEU A 28 -14.89 10.71 0.99
C LEU A 28 -14.88 10.66 2.53
N GLN A 29 -13.91 11.29 3.19
CA GLN A 29 -13.84 11.31 4.65
C GLN A 29 -15.02 12.04 5.30
N ASN A 30 -15.58 13.03 4.62
CA ASN A 30 -16.74 13.81 5.05
C ASN A 30 -18.08 13.15 4.72
N VAL A 31 -18.10 12.12 3.85
CA VAL A 31 -19.32 11.38 3.55
C VAL A 31 -19.75 10.55 4.77
N SER A 32 -21.05 10.62 5.05
CA SER A 32 -21.68 9.82 6.12
C SER A 32 -21.73 8.34 5.70
N PRO A 33 -21.30 7.41 6.56
CA PRO A 33 -21.30 5.99 6.23
C PRO A 33 -22.73 5.43 6.21
N TYR A 34 -22.90 4.30 5.54
CA TYR A 34 -24.15 3.53 5.55
C TYR A 34 -24.60 3.26 6.99
N LYS A 35 -25.87 3.56 7.30
CA LYS A 35 -26.44 3.39 8.64
C LYS A 35 -26.98 1.97 8.77
N ARG A 36 -26.14 1.06 9.27
CA ARG A 36 -26.55 -0.30 9.63
C ARG A 36 -27.12 -0.35 11.06
N GLY A 37 -28.17 -1.13 11.25
CA GLY A 37 -28.70 -1.52 12.56
C GLY A 37 -27.91 -2.66 13.23
N TYR A 38 -28.28 -3.02 14.45
CA TYR A 38 -27.64 -4.08 15.23
C TYR A 38 -28.63 -4.81 16.13
N PHE A 39 -28.25 -5.99 16.64
CA PHE A 39 -29.04 -6.72 17.63
C PHE A 39 -28.59 -6.35 19.04
N ILE A 40 -29.52 -6.19 19.98
CA ILE A 40 -29.20 -5.81 21.37
C ILE A 40 -28.23 -6.81 22.04
N GLN A 41 -28.32 -8.08 21.67
CA GLN A 41 -27.49 -9.15 22.21
C GLN A 41 -26.11 -9.26 21.55
N ASP A 42 -25.79 -8.44 20.54
CA ASP A 42 -24.50 -8.48 19.85
C ASP A 42 -23.35 -8.04 20.78
N GLU A 43 -22.57 -9.01 21.28
CA GLU A 43 -21.43 -8.76 22.15
C GLU A 43 -20.22 -8.16 21.41
N SER A 44 -20.17 -8.29 20.08
CA SER A 44 -19.01 -7.86 19.31
C SER A 44 -18.82 -6.35 19.36
N ILE A 45 -19.88 -5.58 19.65
CA ILE A 45 -19.94 -4.12 19.70
C ILE A 45 -20.00 -3.54 21.13
N LYS A 46 -19.84 -4.38 22.16
CA LYS A 46 -19.95 -4.02 23.59
C LYS A 46 -18.61 -3.75 24.28
N LYS A 47 -17.50 -3.73 23.54
CA LYS A 47 -16.18 -3.54 24.14
C LYS A 47 -15.98 -2.10 24.64
N PRO A 48 -15.19 -1.87 25.70
CA PRO A 48 -14.93 -0.53 26.18
C PRO A 48 -14.06 0.28 25.21
N PHE A 49 -14.29 1.58 25.16
CA PHE A 49 -13.44 2.51 24.44
C PHE A 49 -12.03 2.54 25.06
N ARG A 50 -11.02 2.35 24.21
CA ARG A 50 -9.61 2.56 24.56
C ARG A 50 -9.01 3.68 23.72
N PRO A 51 -8.05 4.46 24.23
CA PRO A 51 -7.30 5.39 23.41
C PRO A 51 -6.52 4.65 22.32
N ASN A 52 -6.12 5.35 21.26
CA ASN A 52 -5.34 4.74 20.19
C ASN A 52 -3.87 4.60 20.66
N THR A 53 -3.31 3.39 20.60
CA THR A 53 -1.88 3.14 20.79
C THR A 53 -1.08 3.83 19.68
N ILE A 54 -1.50 3.65 18.42
CA ILE A 54 -0.95 4.35 17.25
C ILE A 54 -1.98 5.35 16.73
N SER A 55 -1.64 6.63 16.72
CA SER A 55 -2.49 7.68 16.16
C SER A 55 -2.38 7.72 14.63
N SER A 56 -3.43 8.22 13.95
CA SER A 56 -3.42 8.35 12.49
C SER A 56 -2.26 9.23 12.00
N THR A 57 -1.95 10.31 12.73
CA THR A 57 -0.84 11.22 12.40
C THR A 57 0.50 10.50 12.47
N VAL A 58 0.75 9.72 13.54
CA VAL A 58 1.98 8.95 13.69
C VAL A 58 2.11 7.94 12.56
N LEU A 59 1.03 7.22 12.24
CA LEU A 59 1.04 6.27 11.12
C LEU A 59 1.42 6.96 9.81
N TYR A 60 0.74 8.06 9.45
CA TYR A 60 0.98 8.71 8.17
C TYR A 60 2.39 9.29 8.07
N VAL A 61 2.87 9.95 9.12
CA VAL A 61 4.23 10.52 9.14
C VAL A 61 5.28 9.43 9.08
N VAL A 62 5.17 8.39 9.91
CA VAL A 62 6.16 7.30 9.94
C VAL A 62 6.16 6.52 8.63
N SER A 63 5.00 6.17 8.08
CA SER A 63 4.92 5.48 6.79
C SER A 63 5.54 6.30 5.66
N SER A 64 5.23 7.60 5.57
CA SER A 64 5.82 8.47 4.54
C SER A 64 7.34 8.63 4.70
N LEU A 65 7.82 8.78 5.93
CA LEU A 65 9.26 8.86 6.20
C LEU A 65 9.97 7.54 5.88
N LEU A 66 9.38 6.39 6.21
CA LEU A 66 9.93 5.08 5.86
C LEU A 66 10.05 4.92 4.35
N ILE A 67 9.03 5.32 3.58
CA ILE A 67 9.08 5.30 2.12
C ILE A 67 10.22 6.19 1.60
N LEU A 68 10.24 7.45 2.03
CA LEU A 68 11.24 8.43 1.59
C LEU A 68 12.66 7.96 1.90
N ILE A 69 12.94 7.60 3.15
CA ILE A 69 14.29 7.21 3.59
C ILE A 69 14.74 5.95 2.86
N THR A 70 13.88 4.93 2.76
CA THR A 70 14.25 3.65 2.13
C THR A 70 14.57 3.83 0.65
N ILE A 71 13.77 4.60 -0.09
CA ILE A 71 14.01 4.87 -1.52
C ILE A 71 15.26 5.72 -1.69
N VAL A 72 15.40 6.84 -0.96
CA VAL A 72 16.55 7.74 -1.12
C VAL A 72 17.84 7.02 -0.76
N VAL A 73 17.89 6.33 0.39
CA VAL A 73 19.08 5.57 0.80
C VAL A 73 19.35 4.42 -0.18
N GLY A 74 18.32 3.71 -0.61
CA GLY A 74 18.44 2.61 -1.57
C GLY A 74 19.03 3.07 -2.90
N GLU A 75 18.52 4.15 -3.47
CA GLU A 75 19.04 4.72 -4.71
C GLU A 75 20.44 5.33 -4.54
N VAL A 76 20.75 5.94 -3.39
CA VAL A 76 22.11 6.42 -3.09
C VAL A 76 23.10 5.28 -3.03
N ILE A 77 22.81 4.19 -2.31
CA ILE A 77 23.68 3.01 -2.19
C ILE A 77 23.96 2.39 -3.58
N VAL A 78 22.91 2.27 -4.40
CA VAL A 78 23.02 1.73 -5.75
C VAL A 78 23.75 2.70 -6.69
N GLY A 79 23.46 3.99 -6.57
CA GLY A 79 23.89 5.05 -7.45
C GLY A 79 25.23 5.68 -7.10
N VAL A 80 25.94 5.21 -6.05
CA VAL A 80 27.19 5.84 -5.55
C VAL A 80 28.19 6.11 -6.68
N LYS A 81 28.38 5.15 -7.60
CA LYS A 81 29.31 5.29 -8.73
C LYS A 81 28.84 6.27 -9.82
N SER A 82 27.53 6.53 -9.91
CA SER A 82 26.91 7.45 -10.85
C SER A 82 26.59 8.83 -10.24
N LEU A 83 26.94 9.09 -8.98
CA LEU A 83 26.65 10.37 -8.29
C LEU A 83 27.18 11.61 -9.03
N ARG A 84 28.29 11.48 -9.76
CA ARG A 84 28.90 12.57 -10.54
C ARG A 84 28.37 12.68 -11.98
N ARG A 85 27.52 11.75 -12.43
CA ARG A 85 26.96 11.79 -13.79
C ARG A 85 25.70 12.66 -13.80
N THR A 86 25.75 13.69 -14.63
CA THR A 86 24.64 14.59 -14.89
C THR A 86 24.15 14.43 -16.32
N TYR A 87 22.83 14.40 -16.51
CA TYR A 87 22.17 14.46 -17.81
C TYR A 87 21.34 15.75 -17.86
N HIS A 88 21.54 16.61 -18.86
CA HIS A 88 20.93 17.95 -18.91
C HIS A 88 21.08 18.77 -17.61
N ASN A 89 22.27 18.77 -17.00
CA ASN A 89 22.57 19.41 -15.70
C ASN A 89 21.81 18.85 -14.48
N ILE A 90 21.08 17.74 -14.63
CA ILE A 90 20.36 17.05 -13.55
C ILE A 90 21.13 15.78 -13.18
N PRO A 91 21.40 15.51 -11.88
CA PRO A 91 21.99 14.25 -11.46
C PRO A 91 21.14 13.05 -11.89
N VAL A 92 21.74 12.06 -12.55
CA VAL A 92 21.03 10.88 -13.08
C VAL A 92 20.30 10.09 -11.98
N ILE A 93 20.76 10.20 -10.73
CA ILE A 93 20.16 9.58 -9.55
C ILE A 93 18.77 10.13 -9.19
N LEU A 94 18.39 11.32 -9.67
CA LEU A 94 17.08 11.90 -9.31
C LEU A 94 15.92 11.25 -10.06
N TYR A 95 16.15 10.74 -11.27
CA TYR A 95 15.14 10.03 -12.06
C TYR A 95 14.62 8.75 -11.36
N PRO A 96 15.46 7.78 -10.92
CA PRO A 96 14.98 6.59 -10.20
C PRO A 96 14.27 6.93 -8.90
N ILE A 97 14.75 7.95 -8.18
CA ILE A 97 14.14 8.43 -6.94
C ILE A 97 12.75 8.98 -7.22
N TYR A 98 12.62 9.85 -8.23
CA TYR A 98 11.34 10.41 -8.64
C TYR A 98 10.34 9.32 -9.07
N ASP A 99 10.75 8.42 -9.96
CA ASP A 99 9.90 7.34 -10.47
C ASP A 99 9.42 6.40 -9.35
N SER A 100 10.29 6.10 -8.39
CA SER A 100 9.91 5.24 -7.25
C SER A 100 8.98 5.97 -6.26
N LEU A 101 9.26 7.24 -5.98
CA LEU A 101 8.44 8.04 -5.06
C LEU A 101 7.05 8.33 -5.64
N ILE A 102 6.95 8.64 -6.92
CA ILE A 102 5.65 8.99 -7.52
C ILE A 102 4.70 7.77 -7.54
N VAL A 103 5.23 6.59 -7.85
CA VAL A 103 4.47 5.34 -7.81
C VAL A 103 4.07 4.98 -6.36
N ALA A 104 4.99 5.15 -5.41
CA ALA A 104 4.71 4.95 -3.99
C ALA A 104 3.60 5.91 -3.49
N CYS A 105 3.67 7.18 -3.86
CA CYS A 105 2.66 8.18 -3.50
C CYS A 105 1.30 7.84 -4.10
N PHE A 106 1.26 7.47 -5.38
CA PHE A 106 0.01 7.09 -6.04
C PHE A 106 -0.66 5.90 -5.34
N GLY A 107 0.09 4.82 -5.08
CA GLY A 107 -0.44 3.67 -4.35
C GLY A 107 -0.84 3.98 -2.91
N TYR A 108 -0.11 4.87 -2.25
CA TYR A 108 -0.43 5.31 -0.89
C TYR A 108 -1.78 6.03 -0.84
N PHE A 109 -2.00 7.02 -1.70
CA PHE A 109 -3.27 7.74 -1.77
C PHE A 109 -4.42 6.90 -2.32
N ALA A 110 -4.15 5.98 -3.26
CA ALA A 110 -5.13 5.00 -3.72
C ALA A 110 -5.57 4.07 -2.58
N THR A 111 -4.64 3.62 -1.73
CA THR A 111 -4.94 2.79 -0.54
C THR A 111 -5.85 3.53 0.43
N ILE A 112 -5.60 4.83 0.68
CA ILE A 112 -6.48 5.67 1.51
C ILE A 112 -7.88 5.71 0.89
N GLY A 113 -7.98 6.03 -0.40
CA GLY A 113 -9.27 6.19 -1.09
C GLY A 113 -10.09 4.91 -1.11
N LEU A 114 -9.50 3.79 -1.52
CA LEU A 114 -10.19 2.50 -1.55
C LEU A 114 -10.65 2.06 -0.16
N THR A 115 -9.84 2.32 0.88
CA THR A 115 -10.24 2.06 2.26
C THR A 115 -11.43 2.94 2.67
N ASP A 116 -11.40 4.24 2.35
CA ASP A 116 -12.46 5.17 2.72
C ASP A 116 -13.77 4.90 1.97
N VAL A 117 -13.70 4.48 0.69
CA VAL A 117 -14.84 3.93 -0.05
C VAL A 117 -15.44 2.75 0.72
N GLY A 118 -14.62 1.77 1.10
CA GLY A 118 -15.10 0.62 1.87
C GLY A 118 -15.78 1.03 3.18
N LYS A 119 -15.19 1.95 3.96
CA LYS A 119 -15.78 2.43 5.22
C LYS A 119 -17.14 3.06 5.03
N VAL A 120 -17.32 3.83 3.96
CA VAL A 120 -18.59 4.50 3.67
C VAL A 120 -19.63 3.48 3.18
N SER A 121 -19.23 2.55 2.31
CA SER A 121 -20.12 1.53 1.74
C SER A 121 -20.60 0.50 2.77
N PHE A 122 -19.71 -0.06 3.58
CA PHE A 122 -20.08 -1.14 4.51
C PHE A 122 -20.76 -0.63 5.79
N GLY A 123 -20.38 0.55 6.29
CA GLY A 123 -21.00 1.13 7.49
C GLY A 123 -20.91 0.25 8.75
N ARG A 124 -19.91 -0.64 8.82
CA ARG A 124 -19.79 -1.62 9.91
C ARG A 124 -19.48 -0.93 11.23
N LEU A 125 -20.20 -1.34 12.28
CA LEU A 125 -20.02 -0.86 13.64
C LEU A 125 -18.73 -1.41 14.28
N ARG A 126 -17.99 -0.52 14.96
CA ARG A 126 -16.76 -0.87 15.69
C ARG A 126 -17.04 -1.68 16.95
N PRO A 127 -16.03 -2.40 17.48
CA PRO A 127 -16.19 -3.13 18.72
C PRO A 127 -16.56 -2.27 19.93
N ASN A 128 -16.18 -0.99 19.91
CA ASN A 128 -16.47 -0.02 20.96
C ASN A 128 -17.67 0.89 20.66
N PHE A 129 -18.58 0.44 19.79
CA PHE A 129 -19.67 1.27 19.29
C PHE A 129 -20.62 1.75 20.39
N LEU A 130 -21.09 0.84 21.26
CA LEU A 130 -22.10 1.19 22.27
C LEU A 130 -21.56 2.16 23.32
N ASP A 131 -20.31 2.00 23.72
CA ASP A 131 -19.65 2.87 24.71
C ASP A 131 -19.46 4.31 24.20
N VAL A 132 -19.18 4.47 22.90
CA VAL A 132 -19.02 5.78 22.26
C VAL A 132 -20.35 6.42 21.88
N CYS A 133 -21.25 5.67 21.26
CA CYS A 133 -22.52 6.18 20.76
C CYS A 133 -23.52 6.48 21.89
N LYS A 134 -23.56 5.64 22.93
CA LYS A 134 -24.57 5.66 24.02
C LYS A 134 -25.98 5.87 23.46
N PRO A 135 -26.53 4.85 22.78
CA PRO A 135 -27.78 4.99 22.04
C PRO A 135 -28.98 5.23 22.96
N SER A 136 -29.81 6.20 22.59
CA SER A 136 -31.11 6.51 23.21
C SER A 136 -32.24 6.27 22.21
N ASN A 137 -33.49 6.20 22.69
CA ASN A 137 -34.70 6.03 21.86
C ASN A 137 -34.66 4.77 20.98
N LEU A 138 -34.33 3.63 21.60
CA LEU A 138 -34.22 2.35 20.92
C LEU A 138 -35.60 1.85 20.47
N GLN A 139 -35.88 1.89 19.17
CA GLN A 139 -37.00 1.15 18.59
C GLN A 139 -36.51 -0.25 18.19
N THR A 140 -37.12 -1.26 18.80
CA THR A 140 -36.73 -2.66 18.64
C THR A 140 -37.82 -3.44 17.95
N THR A 141 -37.43 -4.31 17.03
CA THR A 141 -38.33 -5.33 16.49
C THR A 141 -38.57 -6.42 17.54
N VAL A 142 -39.57 -7.27 17.31
CA VAL A 142 -39.90 -8.42 18.19
C VAL A 142 -38.68 -9.33 18.45
N MET A 143 -37.77 -9.43 17.47
CA MET A 143 -36.53 -10.21 17.56
C MET A 143 -35.34 -9.44 18.16
N GLY A 144 -35.56 -8.22 18.68
CA GLY A 144 -34.53 -7.41 19.33
C GLY A 144 -33.56 -6.71 18.38
N PHE A 145 -33.94 -6.51 17.11
CA PHE A 145 -33.16 -5.73 16.15
C PHE A 145 -33.46 -4.23 16.29
N VAL A 146 -32.41 -3.41 16.37
CA VAL A 146 -32.48 -1.94 16.44
C VAL A 146 -32.08 -1.37 15.08
N GLY A 147 -33.06 -0.83 14.36
CA GLY A 147 -32.85 -0.14 13.08
C GLY A 147 -32.51 1.33 13.27
N ASP A 148 -33.37 2.03 14.00
CA ASP A 148 -33.27 3.48 14.25
C ASP A 148 -32.95 3.78 15.70
N PHE A 149 -31.95 4.65 15.90
CA PHE A 149 -31.51 5.10 17.20
C PHE A 149 -30.72 6.40 17.10
N THR A 150 -30.74 7.21 18.16
CA THR A 150 -29.95 8.44 18.27
C THR A 150 -28.76 8.21 19.19
N CYS A 151 -27.57 8.62 18.75
CA CYS A 151 -26.38 8.62 19.61
C CYS A 151 -26.36 9.90 20.45
N SER A 152 -25.99 9.80 21.72
CA SER A 152 -25.84 10.95 22.61
C SER A 152 -24.66 11.86 22.24
N SER A 153 -23.65 11.36 21.51
CA SER A 153 -22.49 12.15 21.07
C SER A 153 -22.60 12.57 19.60
N ASP A 154 -22.19 13.81 19.30
CA ASP A 154 -22.05 14.34 17.93
C ASP A 154 -21.08 13.53 17.04
N LYS A 155 -20.24 12.67 17.62
CA LYS A 155 -19.32 11.78 16.88
C LYS A 155 -20.00 10.51 16.37
N SER A 156 -21.27 10.57 15.97
CA SER A 156 -22.08 9.39 15.60
C SER A 156 -21.55 8.61 14.38
N ASN A 157 -20.80 9.26 13.49
CA ASN A 157 -20.31 8.67 12.24
C ASN A 157 -19.01 7.86 12.41
N ALA A 158 -18.10 8.27 13.30
CA ALA A 158 -16.78 7.62 13.41
C ALA A 158 -16.84 6.16 13.91
N PRO A 159 -17.71 5.81 14.88
CA PRO A 159 -17.92 4.42 15.31
C PRO A 159 -18.54 3.50 14.25
N ARG A 160 -19.10 4.06 13.17
CA ARG A 160 -19.71 3.32 12.04
C ARG A 160 -18.73 3.06 10.88
N LYS A 161 -17.49 3.54 10.98
CA LYS A 161 -16.44 3.34 9.98
C LYS A 161 -15.43 2.30 10.47
N SER A 162 -15.86 1.03 10.60
CA SER A 162 -15.00 -0.07 11.04
C SER A 162 -14.31 -0.83 9.89
N PHE A 163 -15.04 -1.24 8.85
CA PHE A 163 -14.47 -2.07 7.79
C PHE A 163 -14.22 -1.28 6.50
N PRO A 164 -13.06 -1.42 5.83
CA PRO A 164 -11.84 -2.08 6.29
C PRO A 164 -10.99 -1.17 7.20
N SER A 165 -9.99 -1.75 7.88
CA SER A 165 -9.10 -1.01 8.78
C SER A 165 -8.09 -0.15 8.01
N GLY A 166 -8.31 1.16 7.93
CA GLY A 166 -7.40 2.07 7.23
C GLY A 166 -5.98 2.16 7.80
N HIS A 167 -5.81 1.95 9.11
CA HIS A 167 -4.46 1.88 9.69
C HIS A 167 -3.70 0.68 9.16
N THR A 168 -4.38 -0.48 9.12
CA THR A 168 -3.80 -1.72 8.63
C THR A 168 -3.55 -1.65 7.13
N SER A 169 -4.49 -1.11 6.35
CA SER A 169 -4.32 -0.95 4.89
C SER A 169 -3.05 -0.18 4.54
N ILE A 170 -2.84 0.97 5.17
CA ILE A 170 -1.67 1.82 4.90
C ILE A 170 -0.38 1.18 5.39
N ALA A 171 -0.39 0.60 6.59
CA ALA A 171 0.80 -0.05 7.12
C ALA A 171 1.25 -1.25 6.28
N ILE A 172 0.30 -2.09 5.84
CA ILE A 172 0.59 -3.24 4.98
C ILE A 172 0.97 -2.79 3.57
N TYR A 173 0.29 -1.79 2.99
CA TYR A 173 0.71 -1.20 1.72
C TYR A 173 2.17 -0.74 1.77
N THR A 174 2.53 0.09 2.76
CA THR A 174 3.90 0.59 2.93
C THR A 174 4.89 -0.56 3.10
N ALA A 175 4.57 -1.55 3.94
CA ALA A 175 5.45 -2.68 4.19
C ALA A 175 5.70 -3.50 2.93
N ILE A 176 4.64 -3.88 2.20
CA ILE A 176 4.73 -4.71 1.01
C ILE A 176 5.40 -3.94 -0.13
N PHE A 177 5.04 -2.68 -0.35
CA PHE A 177 5.69 -1.83 -1.36
C PHE A 177 7.20 -1.75 -1.12
N LEU A 178 7.64 -1.49 0.11
CA LEU A 178 9.07 -1.42 0.45
C LEU A 178 9.77 -2.77 0.31
N CYS A 179 9.11 -3.88 0.69
CA CYS A 179 9.65 -5.22 0.49
C CYS A 179 9.91 -5.51 -0.99
N LEU A 180 8.95 -5.17 -1.85
CA LEU A 180 9.03 -5.36 -3.29
C LEU A 180 10.09 -4.43 -3.91
N TYR A 181 10.12 -3.16 -3.51
CA TYR A 181 11.14 -2.20 -3.94
C TYR A 181 12.55 -2.70 -3.61
N ILE A 182 12.81 -3.12 -2.37
CA ILE A 182 14.10 -3.70 -1.97
C ILE A 182 14.38 -4.97 -2.78
N GLN A 183 13.40 -5.86 -2.94
CA GLN A 183 13.62 -7.11 -3.67
C GLN A 183 14.07 -6.84 -5.10
N LEU A 184 13.37 -5.98 -5.84
CA LEU A 184 13.69 -5.68 -7.23
C LEU A 184 14.99 -4.90 -7.35
N ARG A 185 15.15 -3.84 -6.55
CA ARG A 185 16.29 -2.94 -6.66
C ARG A 185 17.56 -3.61 -6.18
N PHE A 186 17.57 -4.15 -4.96
CA PHE A 186 18.80 -4.66 -4.34
C PHE A 186 19.24 -6.00 -4.93
N SER A 187 18.31 -6.81 -5.46
CA SER A 187 18.66 -8.04 -6.19
C SER A 187 19.43 -7.73 -7.47
N ARG A 188 18.98 -6.72 -8.23
CA ARG A 188 19.65 -6.29 -9.47
C ARG A 188 21.10 -5.87 -9.24
N PHE A 189 21.40 -5.24 -8.10
CA PHE A 189 22.75 -4.80 -7.74
C PHE A 189 23.52 -5.79 -6.84
N ARG A 190 23.06 -7.04 -6.75
CA ARG A 190 23.71 -8.14 -6.00
C ARG A 190 24.03 -7.80 -4.54
N ILE A 191 23.20 -7.00 -3.88
CA ILE A 191 23.33 -6.78 -2.43
C ILE A 191 23.03 -8.10 -1.70
N TYR A 192 23.75 -8.34 -0.60
CA TYR A 192 23.66 -9.59 0.17
C TYR A 192 22.20 -9.98 0.49
N PRO A 193 21.78 -11.24 0.23
CA PRO A 193 20.43 -11.71 0.51
C PRO A 193 19.97 -11.44 1.95
N GLY A 194 20.84 -11.68 2.94
CA GLY A 194 20.50 -11.48 4.36
C GLY A 194 20.07 -10.05 4.70
N VAL A 195 20.76 -9.05 4.14
CA VAL A 195 20.41 -7.63 4.38
C VAL A 195 19.01 -7.31 3.84
N ARG A 196 18.69 -7.81 2.63
CA ARG A 196 17.37 -7.63 2.02
C ARG A 196 16.28 -8.25 2.89
N THR A 197 16.48 -9.50 3.30
CA THR A 197 15.53 -10.23 4.15
C THR A 197 15.33 -9.56 5.50
N CYS A 198 16.39 -9.03 6.13
CA CYS A 198 16.25 -8.30 7.40
C CYS A 198 15.33 -7.08 7.27
N PHE A 199 15.53 -6.22 6.28
CA PHE A 199 14.66 -5.06 6.06
C PHE A 199 13.22 -5.48 5.75
N GLN A 200 13.04 -6.50 4.91
CA GLN A 200 11.71 -7.04 4.58
C GLN A 200 10.98 -7.52 5.83
N VAL A 201 11.63 -8.32 6.67
CA VAL A 201 11.05 -8.81 7.94
C VAL A 201 10.69 -7.65 8.86
N ILE A 202 11.55 -6.63 8.98
CA ILE A 202 11.26 -5.43 9.78
C ILE A 202 10.01 -4.71 9.28
N TYR A 203 9.88 -4.47 7.98
CA TYR A 203 8.72 -3.78 7.43
C TYR A 203 7.42 -4.57 7.64
N ILE A 204 7.45 -5.88 7.41
CA ILE A 204 6.29 -6.75 7.66
C ILE A 204 5.94 -6.73 9.16
N ALA A 205 6.92 -6.84 10.05
CA ALA A 205 6.69 -6.77 11.49
C ALA A 205 6.05 -5.45 11.93
N LEU A 206 6.51 -4.31 11.40
CA LEU A 206 5.90 -3.00 11.66
C LEU A 206 4.44 -2.95 11.18
N GLY A 207 4.16 -3.49 9.98
CA GLY A 207 2.80 -3.59 9.46
C GLY A 207 1.87 -4.41 10.36
N LEU A 208 2.36 -5.56 10.84
CA LEU A 208 1.62 -6.43 11.74
C LEU A 208 1.38 -5.78 13.12
N VAL A 209 2.37 -5.08 13.69
CA VAL A 209 2.22 -4.35 14.96
C VAL A 209 1.12 -3.31 14.85
N VAL A 210 1.04 -2.56 13.74
CA VAL A 210 -0.05 -1.61 13.50
C VAL A 210 -1.40 -2.36 13.47
N GLY A 211 -1.50 -3.47 12.73
CA GLY A 211 -2.71 -4.29 12.68
C GLY A 211 -3.15 -4.81 14.05
N TYR A 212 -2.25 -5.39 14.83
CA TYR A 212 -2.54 -5.90 16.17
C TYR A 212 -2.97 -4.80 17.13
N SER A 213 -2.36 -3.61 17.06
CA SER A 213 -2.77 -2.47 17.89
C SER A 213 -4.25 -2.12 17.69
N ARG A 214 -4.79 -2.28 16.48
CA ARG A 214 -6.20 -1.99 16.18
C ARG A 214 -7.18 -2.96 16.83
N ILE A 215 -6.75 -4.20 17.05
CA ILE A 215 -7.52 -5.22 17.77
C ILE A 215 -7.44 -4.94 19.28
N ILE A 216 -6.24 -4.69 19.80
CA ILE A 216 -5.98 -4.43 21.23
C ILE A 216 -6.71 -3.16 21.72
N ASP A 217 -6.77 -2.12 20.87
CA ASP A 217 -7.43 -0.85 21.15
C ASP A 217 -8.97 -0.90 20.95
N ASN A 218 -9.54 -2.07 20.65
CA ASN A 218 -10.97 -2.26 20.34
C ASN A 218 -11.50 -1.35 19.21
N LYS A 219 -10.64 -0.98 18.25
CA LYS A 219 -11.02 -0.09 17.14
C LYS A 219 -11.59 -0.85 15.96
N HIS A 220 -11.20 -2.11 15.81
CA HIS A 220 -11.52 -2.94 14.66
C HIS A 220 -11.71 -4.40 15.07
N HIS A 221 -12.58 -5.10 14.33
CA HIS A 221 -12.65 -6.56 14.40
C HIS A 221 -11.44 -7.16 13.69
N TRP A 222 -11.07 -8.40 14.03
CA TRP A 222 -9.96 -9.10 13.36
C TRP A 222 -10.15 -9.18 11.84
N SER A 223 -11.41 -9.34 11.39
CA SER A 223 -11.77 -9.36 9.96
C SER A 223 -11.55 -8.01 9.28
N ASP A 224 -11.69 -6.89 10.00
CA ASP A 224 -11.47 -5.56 9.45
C ASP A 224 -9.97 -5.31 9.23
N VAL A 225 -9.14 -5.87 10.13
CA VAL A 225 -7.68 -5.86 10.02
C VAL A 225 -7.24 -6.74 8.85
N LEU A 226 -7.78 -7.96 8.72
CA LEU A 226 -7.51 -8.83 7.58
C LEU A 226 -7.92 -8.19 6.25
N GLY A 227 -9.12 -7.62 6.16
CA GLY A 227 -9.60 -6.94 4.96
C GLY A 227 -8.76 -5.71 4.59
N GLY A 228 -8.32 -4.93 5.59
CA GLY A 228 -7.38 -3.83 5.36
C GLY A 228 -6.02 -4.33 4.87
N GLY A 229 -5.49 -5.40 5.47
CA GLY A 229 -4.22 -6.00 5.05
C GLY A 229 -4.25 -6.52 3.61
N LEU A 230 -5.31 -7.24 3.23
CA LEU A 230 -5.50 -7.71 1.85
C LEU A 230 -5.57 -6.54 0.87
N LEU A 231 -6.33 -5.49 1.20
CA LEU A 231 -6.43 -4.28 0.37
C LEU A 231 -5.04 -3.65 0.16
N GLY A 232 -4.29 -3.42 1.24
CA GLY A 232 -2.94 -2.85 1.15
C GLY A 232 -1.98 -3.72 0.34
N PHE A 233 -2.06 -5.04 0.50
CA PHE A 233 -1.27 -6.00 -0.25
C PHE A 233 -1.54 -5.94 -1.76
N PHE A 234 -2.82 -6.00 -2.16
CA PHE A 234 -3.18 -5.95 -3.58
C PHE A 234 -2.84 -4.61 -4.22
N VAL A 235 -3.07 -3.48 -3.53
CA VAL A 235 -2.68 -2.16 -4.06
C VAL A 235 -1.18 -2.07 -4.25
N ALA A 236 -0.37 -2.58 -3.31
CA ALA A 236 1.08 -2.59 -3.44
C ALA A 236 1.54 -3.40 -4.66
N LEU A 237 0.97 -4.59 -4.87
CA LEU A 237 1.23 -5.41 -6.06
C LEU A 237 0.84 -4.69 -7.36
N SER A 238 -0.36 -4.08 -7.42
CA SER A 238 -0.81 -3.34 -8.60
C SER A 238 0.10 -2.15 -8.90
N THR A 239 0.56 -1.42 -7.87
CA THR A 239 1.45 -0.26 -8.07
C THR A 239 2.82 -0.66 -8.58
N LEU A 240 3.30 -1.85 -8.24
CA LEU A 240 4.59 -2.37 -8.70
C LEU A 240 4.64 -2.52 -10.23
N TYR A 241 3.52 -2.88 -10.87
CA TYR A 241 3.45 -3.03 -12.33
C TYR A 241 3.83 -1.74 -13.09
N TYR A 242 3.66 -0.58 -12.46
CA TYR A 242 3.95 0.71 -13.06
C TYR A 242 5.38 1.22 -12.79
N LEU A 243 6.22 0.45 -12.09
CA LEU A 243 7.63 0.82 -11.89
C LEU A 243 8.45 0.51 -13.17
N PRO A 244 9.20 1.48 -13.72
CA PRO A 244 9.95 1.30 -14.97
C PRO A 244 10.99 0.17 -14.90
N TYR A 245 11.54 -0.15 -13.72
CA TYR A 245 12.48 -1.27 -13.57
C TYR A 245 11.84 -2.64 -13.76
N VAL A 246 10.52 -2.77 -13.62
CA VAL A 246 9.83 -4.04 -13.89
C VAL A 246 9.83 -4.33 -15.39
N ALA A 247 9.59 -3.31 -16.22
CA ALA A 247 9.71 -3.44 -17.68
C ALA A 247 11.15 -3.82 -18.09
N ASP A 248 12.16 -3.25 -17.45
CA ASP A 248 13.56 -3.65 -17.68
C ASP A 248 13.86 -5.09 -17.24
N ILE A 249 13.18 -5.61 -16.21
CA ILE A 249 13.31 -7.01 -15.76
C ILE A 249 12.67 -7.95 -16.79
N GLU A 250 11.47 -7.64 -17.26
CA GLU A 250 10.81 -8.40 -18.31
C GLU A 250 11.67 -8.46 -19.59
N ASN A 251 12.32 -7.35 -19.93
CA ASN A 251 13.26 -7.29 -21.05
C ASN A 251 14.63 -7.96 -20.81
N SER A 252 14.97 -8.31 -19.56
CA SER A 252 16.27 -8.92 -19.20
C SER A 252 16.17 -10.35 -18.66
N LEU A 253 14.95 -10.85 -18.47
CA LEU A 253 14.71 -12.28 -18.25
C LEU A 253 14.82 -12.97 -19.61
N PRO A 254 15.73 -13.95 -19.79
CA PRO A 254 15.69 -14.79 -20.98
C PRO A 254 14.30 -15.43 -21.03
N THR A 255 13.54 -15.15 -22.09
CA THR A 255 12.30 -15.87 -22.29
C THR A 255 12.69 -17.30 -22.65
N CYS A 256 12.06 -18.32 -22.06
CA CYS A 256 12.36 -19.73 -22.36
C CYS A 256 12.22 -20.11 -23.85
N ARG A 257 11.83 -19.16 -24.70
CA ARG A 257 11.73 -19.28 -26.15
C ARG A 257 13.08 -19.03 -26.85
N ASP A 258 14.00 -18.29 -26.25
CA ASP A 258 15.27 -17.91 -26.86
C ASP A 258 16.33 -19.04 -26.76
N ASP A 259 16.20 -19.94 -25.77
CA ASP A 259 17.11 -21.06 -25.56
C ASP A 259 16.86 -22.26 -26.50
N GLN A 260 15.69 -22.33 -27.14
CA GLN A 260 15.34 -23.43 -28.05
C GLN A 260 15.84 -23.20 -29.48
N VAL A 261 16.07 -21.94 -29.89
CA VAL A 261 16.50 -21.60 -31.26
C VAL A 261 18.01 -21.69 -31.42
N THR A 262 18.77 -21.52 -30.33
CA THR A 262 20.24 -21.52 -30.35
C THR A 262 20.86 -22.92 -30.22
N ALA A 263 20.13 -23.90 -29.67
CA ALA A 263 20.63 -25.28 -29.51
C ALA A 263 20.55 -26.14 -30.78
N GLU A 264 19.77 -25.75 -31.80
CA GLU A 264 19.64 -26.52 -33.05
C GLU A 264 20.67 -26.16 -34.13
N PHE A 265 21.45 -25.08 -33.95
CA PHE A 265 22.38 -24.58 -34.97
C PHE A 265 23.88 -24.90 -34.73
N GLU A 266 24.23 -25.51 -33.60
CA GLU A 266 25.61 -25.93 -33.28
C GLU A 266 25.73 -27.45 -33.16
N ALA A 267 25.50 -28.17 -34.26
CA ALA A 267 26.05 -29.51 -34.44
C ALA A 267 27.29 -29.41 -35.35
N PRO A 268 28.49 -29.78 -34.88
CA PRO A 268 29.71 -29.62 -35.67
C PRO A 268 29.84 -30.74 -36.71
N GLU A 269 30.07 -30.35 -37.98
CA GLU A 269 30.56 -31.24 -39.04
C GLU A 269 31.92 -31.84 -38.63
N SER A 270 31.92 -33.12 -38.28
CA SER A 270 33.15 -33.88 -38.09
C SER A 270 33.73 -34.29 -39.45
N SER A 271 34.93 -33.76 -39.73
CA SER A 271 35.87 -34.07 -40.80
C SER A 271 35.90 -35.54 -41.27
N ILE A 272 35.69 -35.75 -42.57
CA ILE A 272 35.93 -37.02 -43.27
C ILE A 272 37.44 -37.19 -43.53
N PHE A 273 37.95 -38.31 -43.04
CA PHE A 273 39.30 -38.84 -43.18
C PHE A 273 39.55 -39.37 -44.60
N SER A 274 40.68 -39.03 -45.23
CA SER A 274 41.16 -39.66 -46.46
C SER A 274 42.31 -40.63 -46.17
N PRO A 275 42.24 -41.90 -46.63
CA PRO A 275 43.41 -42.73 -46.78
C PRO A 275 43.79 -42.91 -48.25
N GLN A 276 45.10 -43.06 -48.45
CA GLN A 276 45.74 -43.59 -49.66
C GLN A 276 45.29 -45.02 -49.97
#